data_AF-A0A7J9I983-F1
#
_entry.id   AF-A0A7J9I983-F1
#
_cell.length_a   1.000
_cell.length_b   1.000
_cell.length_c   1.000
_cell.angle_alpha   90.00
_cell.angle_beta   90.00
_cell.angle_gamma   90.00
#
_symmetry.space_group_name_H-M   'P 1'
#
loop_
_entity.id
_entity.type
_entity.pdbx_description
1 polymer ?
#
loop_
_entity_poly.entity_id
_entity_poly.type
_entity_poly.pdbx_seq_one_letter_code
_entity_poly.pdbx_strand_id
1 'polypeptide(L)' 'KIDLDKAASRGVLQDWKGKWISGYNRCLGKCSVFYVELWRILDGLNIMLSRNFDNVLIQTHSIEAKKAIND' A
#
# COMPACT_ATOMS: atom_id res chain seq x y z
N LYS A 1 -7.57 22.24 13.80
CA LYS A 1 -8.02 21.06 14.58
C LYS A 1 -7.40 19.84 13.91
N ILE A 2 -6.35 19.26 14.49
CA ILE A 2 -5.69 18.08 13.92
C ILE A 2 -6.51 16.88 14.38
N ASP A 3 -7.18 16.20 13.45
CA ASP A 3 -7.96 15.00 13.74
C ASP A 3 -7.01 13.84 14.04
N LEU A 4 -6.82 13.55 15.33
CA LEU A 4 -5.94 12.50 15.85
C LEU A 4 -6.41 11.06 15.54
N ASP A 5 -7.57 10.90 14.93
CA ASP A 5 -8.27 9.63 14.72
C ASP A 5 -8.42 9.23 13.24
N LYS A 6 -7.64 9.85 12.34
CA LYS A 6 -7.71 9.59 10.89
C LYS A 6 -6.42 8.96 10.39
N ALA A 7 -6.48 7.65 10.17
CA ALA A 7 -5.50 6.90 9.41
C ALA A 7 -5.81 6.98 7.91
N ALA A 8 -4.76 6.95 7.11
CA ALA A 8 -4.83 6.80 5.67
C ALA A 8 -3.67 5.94 5.21
N SER A 9 -3.88 5.13 4.17
CA SER A 9 -2.81 4.48 3.45
C SER A 9 -2.49 5.29 2.19
N ARG A 10 -1.23 5.23 1.76
CA ARG A 10 -0.78 5.79 0.49
C ARG A 10 0.33 4.95 -0.08
N GLY A 11 0.43 4.87 -1.40
CA GLY A 11 1.53 4.18 -2.06
C GLY A 11 1.84 4.77 -3.42
N VAL A 12 2.95 4.30 -3.98
CA VAL A 12 3.47 4.74 -5.27
C VAL A 12 3.67 3.50 -6.13
N LEU A 13 3.25 3.63 -7.38
CA LEU A 13 3.51 2.67 -8.44
C LEU A 13 4.67 3.19 -9.27
N GLN A 14 5.69 2.37 -9.45
CA GLN A 14 6.87 2.68 -10.25
C GLN A 14 7.11 1.57 -11.27
N ASP A 15 7.74 1.91 -12.39
CA ASP A 15 8.27 0.90 -13.29
C ASP A 15 9.54 0.26 -12.71
N TRP A 16 10.07 -0.75 -13.40
CA TRP A 16 11.27 -1.47 -12.99
C TRP A 16 12.55 -0.61 -12.95
N LYS A 17 12.53 0.60 -13.53
CA LYS A 17 13.63 1.59 -13.44
C LYS A 17 13.42 2.60 -12.30
N GLY A 18 12.35 2.45 -11.51
CA GLY A 18 11.98 3.38 -10.45
C GLY A 18 11.28 4.64 -10.96
N LYS A 19 10.85 4.69 -12.23
CA LYS A 19 10.11 5.85 -12.76
C LYS A 19 8.69 5.82 -12.21
N TRP A 20 8.24 6.96 -11.69
CA TRP A 20 6.86 7.12 -11.22
C TRP A 20 5.84 6.86 -12.34
N ILE A 21 4.86 5.99 -12.06
CA ILE A 21 3.72 5.71 -12.93
C ILE A 21 2.47 6.42 -12.39
N SER A 22 2.14 6.19 -11.12
CA SER A 22 1.00 6.82 -10.44
C SER A 22 1.10 6.69 -8.92
N GLY A 23 0.47 7.61 -8.18
CA GLY A 23 0.26 7.48 -6.74
C GLY A 23 -1.18 7.09 -6.41
N TYR A 24 -1.41 6.47 -5.25
CA TYR A 24 -2.74 6.17 -4.73
C TYR A 24 -2.81 6.47 -3.23
N ASN A 25 -4.01 6.75 -2.75
CA ASN A 25 -4.29 6.92 -1.34
C ASN A 25 -5.68 6.39 -0.99
N ARG A 26 -5.88 6.06 0.29
CA ARG A 26 -7.18 5.67 0.84
C ARG A 26 -7.32 6.26 2.23
N CYS A 27 -8.45 6.90 2.50
CA CYS A 27 -8.84 7.27 3.86
C CYS A 27 -9.37 6.03 4.59
N LEU A 28 -8.79 5.72 5.75
CA LEU A 28 -9.11 4.51 6.53
C LEU A 28 -9.84 4.84 7.85
N GLY A 29 -9.95 6.11 8.23
CA GLY A 29 -10.55 6.49 9.53
C GLY A 29 -9.74 5.90 10.69
N LYS A 30 -10.40 5.31 11.70
CA LYS A 30 -9.69 4.67 12.82
C LYS A 30 -9.13 3.31 12.38
N CYS A 31 -7.81 3.19 12.28
CA CYS A 31 -7.15 1.96 11.83
C CYS A 31 -5.78 1.82 12.52
N SER A 32 -5.39 0.60 12.88
CA SER A 32 -4.04 0.35 13.41
C SER A 32 -2.99 0.48 12.30
N VAL A 33 -1.76 0.82 12.67
CA VAL A 33 -0.64 0.94 11.71
C VAL A 33 -0.43 -0.35 10.90
N PHE A 34 -0.58 -1.51 11.55
CA PHE A 34 -0.49 -2.80 10.88
C PHE A 34 -1.53 -2.95 9.76
N TYR A 35 -2.80 -2.64 10.05
CA TYR A 35 -3.86 -2.70 9.04
C TYR A 35 -3.71 -1.62 7.95
N VAL A 36 -3.18 -0.43 8.28
CA VAL A 36 -2.87 0.61 7.28
C VAL A 36 -1.87 0.09 6.25
N GLU A 37 -0.83 -0.62 6.69
CA GLU A 37 0.19 -1.19 5.82
C GLU A 37 -0.36 -2.33 4.94
N LEU A 38 -1.21 -3.20 5.50
CA LEU A 38 -1.88 -4.25 4.72
C LEU A 38 -2.84 -3.66 3.67
N TRP A 39 -3.65 -2.66 4.04
CA TRP A 39 -4.51 -1.95 3.08
C TRP A 39 -3.71 -1.26 1.98
N ARG A 40 -2.56 -0.65 2.32
CA ARG A 40 -1.67 -0.08 1.30
C ARG A 40 -1.26 -1.13 0.27
N ILE A 41 -0.83 -2.31 0.71
CA ILE A 41 -0.37 -3.38 -0.17
C ILE A 41 -1.53 -3.90 -1.04
N LEU A 42 -2.68 -4.18 -0.42
CA LEU A 42 -3.86 -4.66 -1.13
C LEU A 42 -4.33 -3.67 -2.21
N ASP A 43 -4.33 -2.36 -1.90
CA ASP A 43 -4.71 -1.32 -2.86
C ASP A 43 -3.74 -1.26 -4.05
N GLY A 44 -2.45 -1.29 -3.77
CA GLY A 44 -1.42 -1.33 -4.82
C GLY A 44 -1.56 -2.54 -5.73
N LEU A 45 -1.82 -3.72 -5.14
CA LEU A 45 -2.03 -4.97 -5.89
C LEU A 45 -3.29 -4.91 -6.75
N ASN A 46 -4.43 -4.47 -6.20
CA ASN A 46 -5.67 -4.34 -6.97
C ASN A 46 -5.51 -3.38 -8.16
N ILE A 47 -4.83 -2.25 -7.97
CA ILE A 47 -4.56 -1.31 -9.05
C ILE A 47 -3.66 -1.95 -10.12
N MET A 48 -2.61 -2.67 -9.72
CA MET A 48 -1.71 -3.35 -10.65
C MET A 48 -2.40 -4.46 -11.44
N LEU A 49 -3.18 -5.30 -10.77
CA LEU A 49 -3.97 -6.37 -11.40
C LEU A 49 -5.01 -5.80 -12.36
N SER A 50 -5.70 -4.71 -12.00
CA SER A 50 -6.65 -4.03 -12.89
C SER A 50 -6.02 -3.47 -14.17
N ARG A 51 -4.69 -3.33 -14.18
CA ARG A 51 -3.89 -2.86 -15.33
C ARG A 51 -3.11 -3.99 -16.01
N ASN A 52 -3.42 -5.25 -15.70
CA ASN A 52 -2.79 -6.45 -16.25
C ASN A 52 -1.28 -6.56 -15.95
N PHE A 53 -0.81 -6.02 -14.84
CA PHE A 53 0.53 -6.33 -14.34
C PHE A 53 0.50 -7.61 -13.51
N ASP A 54 1.24 -8.62 -13.94
CA ASP A 54 1.32 -9.95 -13.31
C ASP A 54 2.61 -10.17 -12.51
N ASN A 55 3.62 -9.33 -12.72
CA ASN A 55 4.91 -9.37 -12.04
C ASN A 55 5.13 -8.07 -11.26
N VAL A 56 4.98 -8.13 -9.93
CA VAL A 56 5.03 -6.96 -9.04
C VAL A 56 6.02 -7.15 -7.91
N LEU A 57 6.84 -6.13 -7.65
CA LEU A 57 7.69 -6.04 -6.47
C LEU A 57 7.02 -5.16 -5.42
N ILE A 58 6.67 -5.73 -4.27
CA ILE A 58 6.09 -4.98 -3.15
C ILE A 58 7.22 -4.45 -2.27
N GLN A 59 7.34 -3.13 -2.15
CA GLN A 59 8.24 -2.49 -1.20
C GLN A 59 7.46 -2.03 0.04
N THR A 60 7.83 -2.55 1.21
CA THR A 60 7.28 -2.14 2.51
C THR A 60 8.36 -2.14 3.59
N HIS A 61 8.22 -1.24 4.57
CA HIS A 61 9.07 -1.17 5.75
C HIS A 61 8.44 -1.83 6.99
N SER A 62 7.18 -2.27 6.93
CA SER A 62 6.56 -3.03 8.01
C SER A 62 7.01 -4.49 7.98
N ILE A 63 7.75 -4.89 9.02
CA ILE A 63 8.20 -6.28 9.20
C ILE A 63 7.01 -7.17 9.50
N GLU A 64 6.02 -6.66 10.22
CA GLU A 64 4.77 -7.34 10.57
C GLU A 64 3.97 -7.68 9.32
N ALA A 65 3.81 -6.72 8.41
CA ALA A 65 3.12 -6.94 7.14
C ALA A 65 3.87 -7.96 6.26
N LYS A 66 5.21 -7.92 6.24
CA LYS A 66 6.02 -8.92 5.51
C LYS A 66 5.81 -10.33 6.05
N LYS A 67 5.80 -10.49 7.38
CA LYS A 67 5.55 -11.79 8.02
C LYS A 67 4.16 -12.31 7.65
N ALA A 68 3.14 -11.48 7.85
CA ALA A 68 1.75 -11.85 7.57
C ALA A 68 1.44 -12.22 6.11
N ILE A 69 2.26 -11.77 5.15
CA ILE A 69 2.10 -12.11 3.72
C ILE A 69 2.87 -13.37 3.33
N ASN A 70 3.96 -13.68 4.05
CA ASN A 70 4.83 -14.82 3.74
C ASN A 70 4.43 -16.11 4.49
N ASP A 71 3.52 -16.01 5.46
CA ASP A 71 2.92 -17.16 6.17
C ASP A 71 1.83 -17.82 5.32
#